data_AF-A0A4Q3RYE7-F1
#
_entry.id   AF-A0A4Q3RYE7-F1
#
_cell.length_a   1.000
_cell.length_b   1.000
_cell.length_c   1.000
_cell.angle_alpha   90.00
_cell.angle_beta   90.00
_cell.angle_gamma   90.00
#
_symmetry.space_group_name_H-M   'P 1'
#
loop_
_entity.id
_entity.type
_entity.pdbx_description
1 polymer ?
#
loop_
_entity_poly.entity_id
_entity_poly.type
_entity_poly.pdbx_seq_one_letter_code
_entity_poly.pdbx_strand_id
1 'polypeptide(L)'
;APVVGIGARPDDRRVPDPAPGKLISQGPQPDDRRFGTVGVVALDSRGDIAAGTSTGGMTAKRWGRVGDAPIIGAGTYADNRSCAVSATGSGEYFIRLTVARTICALVQYKGLSLQDATNQVVQRDLPMIGGDGGVIALTADGQLAWSYNTPGMYRARASSEAPAVVAIYKDEP
;
A
#
# COMPACT_ATOMS: atom_id res chain seq x y z
N ALA A 1 28.95 0.85 32.33
CA ALA A 1 27.65 1.22 31.75
C ALA A 1 26.69 0.06 32.00
N PRO A 2 25.50 0.28 32.58
CA PRO A 2 24.62 -0.82 32.97
C PRO A 2 24.00 -1.46 31.71
N VAL A 3 24.06 -2.78 31.65
CA VAL A 3 23.36 -3.59 30.66
C VAL A 3 21.89 -3.59 31.08
N VAL A 4 21.02 -2.98 30.27
CA VAL A 4 19.58 -3.06 30.48
C VAL A 4 19.15 -4.50 30.18
N GLY A 5 18.85 -5.25 31.23
CA GLY A 5 18.30 -6.60 31.12
C GLY A 5 16.97 -6.56 30.38
N ILE A 6 16.82 -7.43 29.39
CA ILE A 6 15.55 -7.69 28.72
C ILE A 6 14.63 -8.32 29.78
N GLY A 7 13.73 -7.51 30.34
CA GLY A 7 12.69 -7.99 31.24
C GLY A 7 11.89 -9.10 30.57
N ALA A 8 11.68 -10.20 31.29
CA ALA A 8 10.84 -11.30 30.86
C ALA A 8 9.46 -10.76 30.43
N ARG A 9 8.94 -11.28 29.30
CA ARG A 9 7.60 -10.93 28.81
C ARG A 9 6.58 -11.21 29.92
N PRO A 10 5.70 -10.27 30.28
CA PRO A 10 4.58 -10.61 31.13
C PRO A 10 3.67 -11.54 30.31
N ASP A 11 3.53 -12.76 30.79
CA ASP A 11 2.41 -13.66 30.54
C ASP A 11 2.34 -14.28 29.12
N ASP A 12 3.06 -15.40 28.96
CA ASP A 12 2.94 -16.37 27.86
C ASP A 12 1.64 -17.20 27.99
N ARG A 13 0.53 -16.56 28.36
CA ARG A 13 -0.80 -17.17 28.29
C ARG A 13 -1.19 -17.26 26.83
N ARG A 14 -1.07 -18.47 26.26
CA ARG A 14 -1.79 -18.83 25.03
C ARG A 14 -3.24 -18.42 25.21
N VAL A 15 -3.66 -17.41 24.45
CA VAL A 15 -5.09 -17.13 24.25
C VAL A 15 -5.67 -18.42 23.65
N PRO A 16 -6.68 -19.05 24.26
CA PRO A 16 -7.30 -20.24 23.70
C PRO A 16 -7.85 -19.91 22.31
N ASP A 17 -7.63 -20.80 21.35
CA ASP A 17 -8.33 -20.69 20.07
C ASP A 17 -9.84 -20.64 20.35
N PRO A 18 -10.60 -19.72 19.73
CA PRO A 18 -12.03 -19.66 19.91
C PRO A 18 -12.64 -21.02 19.54
N ALA A 19 -13.59 -21.48 20.36
CA ALA A 19 -14.32 -22.72 20.09
C ALA A 19 -14.91 -22.67 18.68
N PRO A 20 -14.91 -23.78 17.91
CA PRO A 20 -15.47 -23.80 16.57
C PRO A 20 -16.97 -23.50 16.66
N GLY A 21 -17.32 -22.25 16.39
CA GLY A 21 -18.69 -21.83 16.15
C GLY A 21 -19.21 -22.55 14.92
N LYS A 22 -20.49 -22.93 14.93
CA LYS A 22 -21.18 -23.55 13.81
C LYS A 22 -20.98 -22.67 12.57
N LEU A 23 -20.14 -23.14 11.63
CA LEU A 23 -19.84 -22.44 10.38
C LEU A 23 -21.16 -22.17 9.66
N ILE A 24 -21.51 -20.89 9.56
CA ILE A 24 -22.56 -20.43 8.67
C ILE A 24 -22.02 -20.74 7.27
N SER A 25 -22.67 -21.67 6.56
CA SER A 25 -22.21 -22.21 5.27
C SER A 25 -22.44 -21.23 4.10
N GLN A 26 -22.09 -19.97 4.30
CA GLN A 26 -22.03 -18.97 3.25
C GLN A 26 -20.54 -18.81 2.96
N GLY A 27 -20.08 -19.36 1.82
CA GLY A 27 -18.73 -19.10 1.33
C GLY A 27 -18.49 -17.58 1.27
N PRO A 28 -17.25 -17.11 1.38
CA PRO A 28 -16.96 -15.68 1.38
C PRO A 28 -17.58 -15.04 0.14
N GLN A 29 -18.48 -14.07 0.33
CA GLN A 29 -18.97 -13.31 -0.81
C GLN A 29 -17.79 -12.51 -1.37
N PRO A 30 -17.72 -12.29 -2.70
CA PRO A 30 -16.59 -11.60 -3.32
C PRO A 30 -16.30 -10.21 -2.74
N ASP A 31 -17.30 -9.59 -2.11
CA ASP A 31 -17.32 -8.22 -1.62
C ASP A 31 -17.01 -8.06 -0.11
N ASP A 32 -16.73 -9.16 0.61
CA ASP A 32 -16.43 -9.10 2.05
C ASP A 32 -15.00 -8.60 2.37
N ARG A 33 -14.17 -8.34 1.36
CA ARG A 33 -12.83 -7.76 1.54
C ARG A 33 -12.91 -6.25 1.73
N ARG A 34 -13.34 -5.81 2.90
CA ARG A 34 -13.23 -4.41 3.30
C ARG A 34 -11.75 -4.06 3.56
N PHE A 35 -11.10 -3.42 2.60
CA PHE A 35 -9.74 -2.92 2.74
C PHE A 35 -9.76 -1.54 3.41
N GLY A 36 -9.29 -1.46 4.66
CA GLY A 36 -9.19 -0.21 5.43
C GLY A 36 -7.77 0.35 5.43
N THR A 37 -7.26 0.70 4.25
CA THR A 37 -5.93 1.31 4.09
C THR A 37 -6.08 2.74 3.55
N VAL A 38 -5.32 3.66 4.13
CA VAL A 38 -5.19 5.04 3.66
C VAL A 38 -3.73 5.34 3.38
N GLY A 39 -3.50 6.25 2.43
CA GLY A 39 -2.17 6.56 1.95
C GLY A 39 -2.06 8.00 1.46
N VAL A 40 -0.86 8.56 1.56
CA VAL A 40 -0.52 9.89 1.04
C VAL A 40 0.88 9.87 0.44
N VAL A 41 1.05 10.62 -0.63
CA VAL A 41 2.35 11.06 -1.16
C VAL A 41 2.32 12.58 -1.28
N ALA A 42 3.41 13.24 -0.94
CA ALA A 42 3.47 14.70 -0.91
C ALA A 42 4.84 15.22 -1.37
N LEU A 43 4.83 16.41 -1.96
CA LEU A 43 6.00 17.18 -2.39
C LEU A 43 5.96 18.51 -1.64
N ASP A 44 7.05 18.85 -0.95
CA ASP A 44 7.18 20.13 -0.23
C ASP A 44 7.80 21.23 -1.11
N SER A 45 7.81 22.47 -0.61
CA SER A 45 8.36 23.64 -1.32
C SER A 45 9.88 23.63 -1.47
N ARG A 46 10.59 22.69 -0.83
CA ARG A 46 12.03 22.49 -0.98
C ARG A 46 12.37 21.43 -2.03
N GLY A 47 11.36 20.79 -2.63
CA GLY A 47 11.53 19.72 -3.58
C GLY A 47 11.69 18.33 -2.94
N ASP A 48 11.41 18.21 -1.64
CA ASP A 48 11.47 16.93 -0.94
C ASP A 48 10.14 16.18 -1.07
N ILE A 49 10.22 14.86 -1.33
CA ILE A 49 9.04 13.99 -1.38
C ILE A 49 8.93 13.10 -0.15
N ALA A 50 7.69 12.82 0.24
CA ALA A 50 7.36 11.93 1.34
C ALA A 50 6.21 11.00 0.98
N ALA A 51 6.18 9.83 1.62
CA ALA A 51 5.08 8.88 1.55
C ALA A 51 4.67 8.44 2.96
N GLY A 52 3.38 8.20 3.15
CA GLY A 52 2.84 7.64 4.39
C GLY A 52 1.67 6.71 4.09
N THR A 53 1.64 5.56 4.75
CA THR A 53 0.56 4.57 4.61
C THR A 53 0.15 4.07 5.99
N SER A 54 -1.15 3.92 6.21
CA SER A 54 -1.70 3.42 7.47
C SER A 54 -2.85 2.47 7.20
N THR A 55 -2.98 1.42 8.02
CA THR A 55 -3.99 0.38 7.80
C THR A 55 -4.41 -0.31 9.10
N GLY A 56 -5.70 -0.69 9.17
CA GLY A 56 -6.18 -1.68 10.14
C GLY A 56 -5.80 -3.11 9.76
N GLY A 57 -5.32 -3.34 8.54
CA GLY A 57 -5.11 -4.65 7.94
C GLY A 57 -6.36 -5.16 7.21
N MET A 58 -6.45 -6.47 7.04
CA MET A 58 -7.60 -7.12 6.39
C MET A 58 -8.62 -7.61 7.42
N THR A 59 -9.90 -7.55 7.06
CA THR A 59 -10.98 -8.21 7.79
C THR A 59 -10.65 -9.68 8.03
N ALA A 60 -10.94 -10.18 9.23
CA ALA A 60 -10.68 -11.56 9.64
C ALA A 60 -9.21 -12.02 9.56
N LYS A 61 -8.24 -11.09 9.57
CA LYS A 61 -6.82 -11.46 9.67
C LYS A 61 -6.53 -12.19 10.98
N ARG A 62 -5.55 -13.11 10.95
CA ARG A 62 -5.01 -13.74 12.16
C ARG A 62 -4.37 -12.67 13.07
N TRP A 63 -4.45 -12.86 14.39
CA TRP A 63 -3.70 -12.04 15.34
C TRP A 63 -2.21 -12.02 15.01
N GLY A 64 -1.61 -10.83 15.04
CA GLY A 64 -0.21 -10.63 14.68
C GLY A 64 0.10 -10.65 13.18
N ARG A 65 -0.89 -10.83 12.28
CA ARG A 65 -0.66 -10.70 10.84
C ARG A 65 -0.26 -9.26 10.49
N VAL A 66 0.89 -9.14 9.82
CA VAL A 66 1.44 -7.88 9.29
C VAL A 66 1.28 -7.85 7.77
N GLY A 67 0.73 -6.75 7.26
CA GLY A 67 0.60 -6.49 5.82
C GLY A 67 1.77 -5.64 5.28
N ASP A 68 1.59 -5.11 4.07
CA ASP A 68 2.59 -4.32 3.35
C ASP A 68 2.79 -2.90 3.88
N ALA A 69 1.74 -2.26 4.39
CA ALA A 69 1.76 -0.85 4.80
C ALA A 69 2.93 -0.46 5.74
N PRO A 70 3.28 -1.21 6.80
CA PRO A 70 4.42 -0.85 7.66
C PRO A 70 5.78 -1.31 7.13
N ILE A 71 5.85 -1.95 5.96
CA ILE A 71 7.08 -2.52 5.41
C ILE A 71 7.62 -1.59 4.32
N ILE A 72 8.77 -0.99 4.61
CA ILE A 72 9.45 -0.07 3.68
C ILE A 72 9.80 -0.80 2.38
N GLY A 73 9.37 -0.22 1.26
CA GLY A 73 9.56 -0.78 -0.07
C GLY A 73 8.45 -1.74 -0.51
N ALA A 74 7.57 -2.18 0.38
CA ALA A 74 6.36 -2.92 0.02
C ALA A 74 5.18 -1.95 -0.16
N GLY A 75 4.64 -1.43 0.96
CA GLY A 75 3.48 -0.54 0.95
C GLY A 75 3.81 0.94 0.96
N THR A 76 4.98 1.32 1.51
CA THR A 76 5.42 2.71 1.62
C THR A 76 6.88 2.85 1.22
N TYR A 77 7.19 3.81 0.35
CA TYR A 77 8.57 4.15 0.00
C TYR A 77 8.67 5.59 -0.49
N ALA A 78 9.80 6.26 -0.22
CA ALA A 78 10.11 7.57 -0.79
C ALA A 78 11.61 7.75 -0.98
N ASP A 79 12.02 8.30 -2.12
CA ASP A 79 13.40 8.64 -2.45
C ASP A 79 13.40 9.77 -3.49
N ASN A 80 13.96 10.94 -3.13
CA ASN A 80 14.02 12.14 -3.99
C ASN A 80 14.67 11.88 -5.36
N ARG A 81 15.48 10.84 -5.51
CA ARG A 81 16.11 10.46 -6.79
C ARG A 81 15.15 9.73 -7.74
N SER A 82 13.96 9.39 -7.27
CA SER A 82 12.96 8.62 -8.02
C SER A 82 11.55 9.13 -7.71
N CYS A 83 10.82 8.46 -6.84
CA CYS A 83 9.46 8.81 -6.46
C CYS A 83 9.09 8.35 -5.04
N ALA A 84 8.00 8.89 -4.54
CA ALA A 84 7.27 8.50 -3.36
C ALA A 84 6.08 7.64 -3.79
N VAL A 85 5.81 6.55 -3.06
CA VAL A 85 4.74 5.60 -3.36
C VAL A 85 4.06 5.19 -2.07
N SER A 86 2.72 5.20 -2.10
CA SER A 86 1.86 4.59 -1.09
C SER A 86 0.92 3.60 -1.75
N ALA A 87 0.76 2.43 -1.14
CA ALA A 87 -0.02 1.33 -1.68
C ALA A 87 -1.24 0.97 -0.84
N THR A 88 -2.19 0.26 -1.47
CA THR A 88 -3.35 -0.36 -0.84
C THR A 88 -3.72 -1.64 -1.58
N GLY A 89 -4.10 -2.70 -0.88
CA GLY A 89 -4.56 -3.95 -1.49
C GLY A 89 -4.24 -5.20 -0.68
N SER A 90 -4.08 -6.31 -1.39
CA SER A 90 -3.73 -7.62 -0.81
C SER A 90 -2.24 -7.68 -0.41
N GLY A 91 -1.94 -7.22 0.80
CA GLY A 91 -0.58 -6.93 1.28
C GLY A 91 0.47 -8.03 1.10
N GLU A 92 0.11 -9.32 1.16
CA GLU A 92 1.05 -10.42 0.91
C GLU A 92 1.71 -10.33 -0.47
N TYR A 93 0.97 -9.92 -1.49
CA TYR A 93 1.49 -9.78 -2.85
C TYR A 93 2.34 -8.52 -3.02
N PHE A 94 1.97 -7.44 -2.31
CA PHE A 94 2.74 -6.19 -2.29
C PHE A 94 4.11 -6.39 -1.63
N ILE A 95 4.17 -7.20 -0.56
CA ILE A 95 5.43 -7.61 0.08
C ILE A 95 6.27 -8.43 -0.89
N ARG A 96 5.68 -9.47 -1.52
CA ARG A 96 6.40 -10.39 -2.40
C ARG A 96 7.01 -9.71 -3.63
N LEU A 97 6.36 -8.68 -4.17
CA LEU A 97 6.87 -7.92 -5.32
C LEU A 97 7.63 -6.64 -4.94
N THR A 98 7.72 -6.33 -3.64
CA THR A 98 8.25 -5.06 -3.14
C THR A 98 7.69 -3.87 -3.94
N VAL A 99 6.36 -3.81 -4.08
CA VAL A 99 5.68 -2.97 -5.08
C VAL A 99 6.17 -1.52 -5.08
N ALA A 100 6.18 -0.87 -3.91
CA ALA A 100 6.61 0.51 -3.79
C ALA A 100 8.07 0.70 -4.25
N ARG A 101 9.00 -0.16 -3.81
CA ARG A 101 10.41 -0.07 -4.24
C ARG A 101 10.59 -0.41 -5.71
N THR A 102 9.86 -1.38 -6.23
CA THR A 102 9.93 -1.81 -7.63
C THR A 102 9.53 -0.67 -8.57
N ILE A 103 8.44 0.05 -8.26
CA ILE A 103 8.04 1.25 -9.02
C ILE A 103 9.16 2.29 -9.01
N CYS A 104 9.70 2.64 -7.83
CA CYS A 104 10.81 3.58 -7.73
C CYS A 104 12.04 3.13 -8.52
N ALA A 105 12.37 1.84 -8.49
CA ALA A 105 13.50 1.27 -9.21
C ALA A 105 13.31 1.31 -10.74
N LEU A 106 12.09 1.11 -11.24
CA LEU A 106 11.76 1.24 -12.66
C LEU A 106 11.94 2.68 -13.14
N VAL A 107 11.47 3.65 -12.35
CA VAL A 107 11.70 5.09 -12.63
C VAL A 107 13.20 5.39 -12.60
N GLN A 108 13.88 4.99 -11.52
CA GLN A 108 15.28 5.35 -11.27
C GLN A 108 16.27 4.72 -12.25
N TYR A 109 16.13 3.42 -12.52
CA TYR A 109 17.17 2.64 -13.20
C TYR A 109 16.81 2.29 -14.64
N LYS A 110 15.52 2.30 -15.00
CA LYS A 110 15.07 2.09 -16.38
C LYS A 110 14.58 3.37 -17.05
N GLY A 111 14.48 4.49 -16.32
CA GLY A 111 14.00 5.75 -16.88
C GLY A 111 12.55 5.69 -17.36
N LEU A 112 11.75 4.78 -16.82
CA LEU A 112 10.33 4.69 -17.14
C LEU A 112 9.60 5.94 -16.61
N SER A 113 8.58 6.39 -17.35
CA SER A 113 7.66 7.40 -16.83
C SER A 113 6.97 6.87 -15.56
N LEU A 114 6.57 7.77 -14.66
CA LEU A 114 5.92 7.36 -13.42
C LEU A 114 4.64 6.56 -13.68
N GLN A 115 3.85 6.98 -14.67
CA GLN A 115 2.62 6.28 -15.05
C GLN A 115 2.89 4.90 -15.66
N ASP A 116 3.93 4.76 -16.50
CA ASP A 116 4.29 3.45 -17.06
C ASP A 116 4.84 2.50 -15.99
N ALA A 117 5.66 3.01 -15.07
CA ALA A 117 6.19 2.21 -13.96
C ALA A 117 5.08 1.69 -13.04
N THR A 118 4.14 2.56 -12.65
CA THR A 118 2.98 2.16 -11.84
C THR A 118 2.08 1.18 -12.59
N ASN A 119 1.82 1.40 -13.89
CA ASN A 119 1.00 0.49 -14.70
C ASN A 119 1.67 -0.87 -14.91
N GLN A 120 2.98 -0.91 -15.13
CA GLN A 120 3.71 -2.17 -15.25
C GLN A 120 3.52 -3.02 -13.99
N VAL A 121 3.75 -2.43 -12.82
CA VAL A 121 3.67 -3.19 -11.57
C VAL A 121 2.23 -3.55 -11.22
N VAL A 122 1.29 -2.61 -11.30
CA VAL A 122 -0.08 -2.82 -10.81
C VAL A 122 -0.99 -3.53 -11.81
N GLN A 123 -0.84 -3.26 -13.11
CA GLN A 123 -1.71 -3.85 -14.14
C GLN A 123 -1.13 -5.15 -14.72
N ARG A 124 0.17 -5.40 -14.57
CA ARG A 124 0.81 -6.61 -15.13
C ARG A 124 1.41 -7.50 -14.05
N ASP A 125 2.40 -7.01 -13.29
CA ASP A 125 3.19 -7.87 -12.40
C ASP A 125 2.37 -8.38 -11.20
N LEU A 126 1.55 -7.53 -10.61
CA LEU A 126 0.73 -7.85 -9.45
C LEU A 126 -0.39 -8.87 -9.77
N PRO A 127 -1.20 -8.71 -10.84
CA PRO A 127 -2.17 -9.72 -11.26
C PRO A 127 -1.55 -11.06 -11.64
N MET A 128 -0.35 -11.08 -12.23
CA MET A 128 0.33 -12.33 -12.63
C MET A 128 0.59 -13.26 -11.44
N ILE A 129 0.70 -12.72 -10.23
CA ILE A 129 0.86 -13.52 -9.01
C ILE A 129 -0.44 -13.66 -8.21
N GLY A 130 -1.58 -13.18 -8.73
CA GLY A 130 -2.90 -13.24 -8.09
C GLY A 130 -3.18 -12.08 -7.13
N GLY A 131 -2.40 -11.01 -7.17
CA GLY A 131 -2.58 -9.84 -6.32
C GLY A 131 -3.52 -8.79 -6.91
N ASP A 132 -4.26 -8.13 -6.03
CA ASP A 132 -5.16 -7.01 -6.33
C ASP A 132 -4.88 -5.80 -5.44
N GLY A 133 -5.06 -4.60 -5.98
CA GLY A 133 -4.87 -3.35 -5.26
C GLY A 133 -4.55 -2.16 -6.16
N GLY A 134 -3.94 -1.15 -5.57
CA GLY A 134 -3.53 0.07 -6.25
C GLY A 134 -2.45 0.85 -5.51
N VAL A 135 -1.94 1.87 -6.19
CA VAL A 135 -0.90 2.77 -5.69
C VAL A 135 -1.22 4.21 -6.09
N ILE A 136 -0.75 5.14 -5.26
CA ILE A 136 -0.53 6.54 -5.62
C ILE A 136 0.97 6.81 -5.58
N ALA A 137 1.46 7.63 -6.50
CA ALA A 137 2.87 7.95 -6.63
C ALA A 137 3.11 9.41 -7.02
N LEU A 138 4.26 9.95 -6.60
CA LEU A 138 4.68 11.32 -6.84
C LEU A 138 6.20 11.41 -7.00
N THR A 139 6.68 12.13 -8.00
CA THR A 139 8.12 12.42 -8.21
C THR A 139 8.48 13.81 -7.69
N ALA A 140 9.79 14.06 -7.50
CA ALA A 140 10.30 15.34 -7.01
C ALA A 140 10.12 16.51 -8.01
N ASP A 141 9.90 16.23 -9.30
CA ASP A 141 9.51 17.20 -10.33
C ASP A 141 7.99 17.43 -10.41
N GLY A 142 7.20 16.86 -9.49
CA GLY A 142 5.77 17.12 -9.37
C GLY A 142 4.86 16.24 -10.23
N GLN A 143 5.38 15.20 -10.89
CA GLN A 143 4.54 14.27 -11.63
C GLN A 143 3.77 13.38 -10.66
N LEU A 144 2.45 13.34 -10.83
CA LEU A 144 1.54 12.48 -10.09
C LEU A 144 1.10 11.31 -10.96
N ALA A 145 1.01 10.13 -10.37
CA ALA A 145 0.42 8.97 -11.01
C ALA A 145 -0.38 8.14 -10.00
N TRP A 146 -1.36 7.41 -10.52
CA TRP A 146 -2.01 6.34 -9.80
C TRP A 146 -2.30 5.19 -10.74
N SER A 147 -2.39 3.98 -10.18
CA SER A 147 -2.81 2.79 -10.92
C SER A 147 -3.47 1.82 -9.95
N TYR A 148 -4.54 1.17 -10.38
CA TYR A 148 -5.26 0.17 -9.59
C TYR A 148 -5.97 -0.83 -10.51
N ASN A 149 -6.00 -2.09 -10.08
CA ASN A 149 -6.61 -3.19 -10.82
C ASN A 149 -7.92 -3.69 -10.18
N THR A 150 -8.33 -3.08 -9.07
CA THR A 150 -9.62 -3.26 -8.41
C THR A 150 -10.75 -2.54 -9.17
N PRO A 151 -12.03 -2.83 -8.87
CA PRO A 151 -13.17 -2.11 -9.45
C PRO A 151 -13.12 -0.59 -9.19
N GLY A 152 -12.58 -0.19 -8.03
CA GLY A 152 -12.36 1.21 -7.69
C GLY A 152 -11.25 1.38 -6.65
N MET A 153 -10.81 2.62 -6.48
CA MET A 153 -9.85 3.05 -5.47
C MET A 153 -10.19 4.49 -5.07
N TYR A 154 -10.65 4.68 -3.81
CA TYR A 154 -10.86 6.01 -3.25
C TYR A 154 -9.55 6.80 -3.32
N ARG A 155 -9.55 7.90 -4.08
CA ARG A 155 -8.36 8.71 -4.33
C ARG A 155 -8.71 10.18 -4.47
N ALA A 156 -7.72 11.02 -4.18
CA ALA A 156 -7.81 12.44 -4.45
C ALA A 156 -6.41 13.00 -4.75
N ARG A 157 -6.38 14.14 -5.45
CA ARG A 157 -5.20 14.99 -5.57
C ARG A 157 -5.55 16.44 -5.30
N ALA A 158 -4.60 17.18 -4.75
CA ALA A 158 -4.68 18.62 -4.55
C ALA A 158 -3.32 19.24 -4.85
N SER A 159 -3.29 20.42 -5.46
CA SER A 159 -2.09 21.24 -5.61
C SER A 159 -2.43 22.72 -5.45
N SER A 160 -1.41 23.57 -5.32
CA SER A 160 -1.58 25.03 -5.32
C SER A 160 -1.92 25.60 -6.70
N GLU A 161 -1.74 24.82 -7.76
CA GLU A 161 -1.86 25.27 -9.15
C GLU A 161 -3.15 24.78 -9.82
N ALA A 162 -3.78 23.73 -9.29
CA ALA A 162 -4.96 23.11 -9.88
C ALA A 162 -6.02 22.80 -8.81
N PRO A 163 -7.32 22.86 -9.17
CA PRO A 163 -8.39 22.44 -8.28
C PRO A 163 -8.21 21.00 -7.79
N ALA A 164 -8.69 20.73 -6.57
CA ALA A 164 -8.71 19.38 -6.04
C ALA A 164 -9.61 18.47 -6.89
N VAL A 165 -9.15 17.24 -7.12
CA VAL A 165 -9.90 16.20 -7.82
C VAL A 165 -10.09 15.04 -6.88
N VAL A 166 -11.31 14.50 -6.84
CA VAL A 166 -11.68 13.31 -6.07
C VAL A 166 -12.30 12.31 -7.02
N ALA A 167 -11.90 11.05 -6.91
CA ALA A 167 -12.38 9.99 -7.77
C ALA A 167 -12.32 8.63 -7.05
N ILE A 168 -13.05 7.66 -7.59
CA ILE A 168 -13.22 6.31 -7.09
C ILE A 168 -13.07 5.33 -8.27
N TYR A 169 -13.78 5.58 -9.37
CA TYR A 169 -13.86 4.66 -10.51
C TYR A 169 -12.93 5.07 -11.66
N LYS A 170 -12.81 4.19 -12.67
CA LYS A 170 -11.82 4.31 -13.77
C LYS A 170 -12.23 5.33 -14.84
N ASP A 171 -13.53 5.56 -14.96
CA ASP A 171 -14.17 6.51 -15.88
C ASP A 171 -14.17 7.96 -15.33
N GLU A 172 -13.68 8.13 -14.10
CA GLU A 172 -13.54 9.42 -13.44
C GLU A 172 -12.12 9.99 -13.62
N PRO A 173 -11.96 11.32 -13.63
CA PRO A 173 -10.69 12.01 -13.89
C PRO A 173 -9.53 11.74 -12.92
#